data_AF-A0A4R2R2M1-F1
#
_entry.id   AF-A0A4R2R2M1-F1
#
_cell.length_a   1.000
_cell.length_b   1.000
_cell.length_c   1.000
_cell.angle_alpha   90.00
_cell.angle_beta   90.00
_cell.angle_gamma   90.00
#
_symmetry.space_group_name_H-M   'P 1'
#
loop_
_entity.id
_entity.type
_entity.pdbx_description
1 polymer ?
#
loop_
_entity_poly.entity_id
_entity_poly.type
_entity_poly.pdbx_seq_one_letter_code
_entity_poly.pdbx_strand_id
1 'polypeptide(L)'
;MTNQNDCGCAGANASAQAAEQPQVTLVDPMVNCPVTVSDQVCLQADLEIVPSVTTQTISVKCVGGPVLGPCASPPMTAPTPCRFSVSQVICAEFKLNFSAEAAVRNTSATCEMPALTPCPPTPPPPPPPPPGSCTHTIGFWRNQGVDLTTSFLPILLGNGGGLSINVTTTAQAVAILQPSSGPSSVPQYNQLYAQLLAANLNVLNGATCAAATAAIAAANEFLSASDTPDQKTVAAALASTLEQYNSGQLDECPGHCED
;
A
#
# COMPACT_ATOMS: atom_id res chain seq x y z
N MET A 1 14.86 3.24 32.98
CA MET A 1 14.26 1.94 32.62
C MET A 1 13.51 2.17 31.32
N THR A 2 14.16 1.82 30.21
CA THR A 2 13.70 2.08 28.84
C THR A 2 13.40 0.71 28.23
N ASN A 3 12.13 0.42 27.98
CA ASN A 3 11.73 -0.79 27.27
C ASN A 3 11.56 -0.43 25.80
N GLN A 4 12.58 -0.77 25.02
CA GLN A 4 12.59 -0.72 23.56
C GLN A 4 12.13 -2.09 23.06
N ASN A 5 10.88 -2.18 22.61
CA ASN A 5 10.37 -3.37 21.93
C ASN A 5 10.62 -3.21 20.43
N ASP A 6 11.82 -3.62 20.03
CA ASP A 6 12.21 -3.76 18.64
C ASP A 6 11.59 -5.05 18.08
N CYS A 7 10.67 -4.93 17.12
CA CYS A 7 10.05 -6.07 16.45
C CYS A 7 11.01 -6.57 15.37
N GLY A 8 12.05 -7.28 15.79
CA GLY A 8 13.06 -7.87 14.93
C GLY A 8 12.45 -8.90 13.97
N CYS A 9 12.18 -8.46 12.73
CA CYS A 9 12.00 -9.33 11.57
C CYS A 9 13.11 -9.00 10.55
N ALA A 10 14.34 -9.34 10.91
CA ALA A 10 15.45 -9.39 9.97
C ALA A 10 16.03 -10.81 10.04
N GLY A 11 15.87 -11.58 8.96
CA GLY A 11 16.64 -12.81 8.73
C GLY A 11 15.80 -14.08 8.58
N ALA A 12 15.16 -14.26 7.44
CA ALA A 12 14.93 -15.59 6.87
C ALA A 12 15.08 -15.50 5.35
N ASN A 13 16.33 -15.57 4.88
CA ASN A 13 16.62 -15.84 3.47
C ASN A 13 16.21 -17.29 3.18
N ALA A 14 15.08 -17.48 2.52
CA ALA A 14 14.78 -18.74 1.85
C ALA A 14 15.64 -18.81 0.58
N SER A 15 16.80 -19.46 0.68
CA SER A 15 17.64 -19.78 -0.46
C SER A 15 16.96 -20.89 -1.27
N ALA A 16 16.28 -20.53 -2.36
CA ALA A 16 15.91 -21.51 -3.38
C ALA A 16 17.19 -21.91 -4.13
N GLN A 17 17.62 -23.16 -4.00
CA GLN A 17 18.67 -23.72 -4.84
C GLN A 17 18.12 -23.86 -6.26
N ALA A 18 18.66 -23.07 -7.19
CA ALA A 18 18.44 -23.27 -8.62
C ALA A 18 19.06 -24.62 -9.01
N ALA A 19 18.23 -25.56 -9.47
CA ALA A 19 18.69 -26.82 -10.04
C ALA A 19 19.39 -26.52 -11.37
N GLU A 20 20.65 -26.97 -11.51
CA GLU A 20 21.39 -26.92 -12.78
C GLU A 20 20.62 -27.69 -13.86
N GLN A 21 20.37 -27.02 -15.00
CA GLN A 21 19.80 -27.65 -16.18
C GLN A 21 20.83 -28.58 -16.84
N PRO A 22 20.46 -29.80 -17.25
CA PRO A 22 21.36 -30.68 -18.00
C PRO A 22 21.55 -30.14 -19.43
N GLN A 23 22.79 -29.84 -19.81
CA GLN A 23 23.16 -29.56 -21.19
C GLN A 23 23.28 -30.88 -21.96
N VAL A 24 22.38 -31.10 -22.93
CA VAL A 24 22.44 -32.24 -23.84
C VAL A 24 23.15 -31.81 -25.12
N THR A 25 24.38 -32.28 -25.31
CA THR A 25 25.15 -32.06 -26.55
C THR A 25 24.82 -33.18 -27.54
N LEU A 26 24.05 -32.86 -28.58
CA LEU A 26 23.86 -33.76 -29.73
C LEU A 26 24.91 -33.43 -30.79
N VAL A 27 25.78 -34.40 -31.09
CA VAL A 27 26.81 -34.29 -32.13
C VAL A 27 26.27 -34.95 -33.39
N ASP A 28 25.92 -34.15 -34.40
CA ASP A 28 25.58 -34.63 -35.74
C ASP A 28 26.85 -34.54 -36.63
N PRO A 29 27.35 -35.64 -37.22
CA PRO A 29 28.68 -35.66 -37.85
C PRO A 29 28.77 -35.04 -39.25
N MET A 30 27.80 -34.27 -39.74
CA MET A 30 27.94 -33.56 -41.01
C MET A 30 27.14 -32.25 -41.04
N VAL A 31 27.72 -31.15 -40.53
CA VAL A 31 27.59 -29.74 -41.00
C VAL A 31 28.16 -28.80 -39.92
N ASN A 32 29.23 -28.08 -40.25
CA ASN A 32 29.91 -27.12 -39.37
C ASN A 32 29.16 -25.78 -39.27
N CYS A 33 28.00 -25.78 -38.59
CA CYS A 33 27.37 -24.56 -38.10
C CYS A 33 26.97 -24.78 -36.64
N PRO A 34 27.44 -23.95 -35.68
CA PRO A 34 26.97 -24.05 -34.30
C PRO A 34 25.48 -23.70 -34.26
N VAL A 35 24.63 -24.71 -34.04
CA VAL A 35 23.21 -24.50 -33.81
C VAL A 35 23.01 -24.38 -32.30
N THR A 36 22.74 -23.17 -31.81
CA THR A 36 22.34 -22.95 -30.43
C THR A 36 20.84 -23.22 -30.33
N VAL A 37 20.45 -24.41 -29.89
CA VAL A 37 19.05 -24.71 -29.56
C VAL A 37 18.82 -24.27 -28.11
N SER A 38 18.25 -23.09 -27.91
CA SER A 38 17.72 -22.70 -26.59
C SER A 38 16.29 -23.22 -26.48
N ASP A 39 16.13 -24.45 -25.99
CA ASP A 39 14.81 -24.97 -25.70
C ASP A 39 14.33 -24.37 -24.36
N GLN A 40 13.23 -23.62 -24.39
CA GLN A 40 12.64 -23.05 -23.18
C GLN A 40 11.73 -24.11 -22.57
N VAL A 41 12.31 -25.02 -21.79
CA VAL A 41 11.53 -26.04 -21.06
C VAL A 41 10.63 -25.32 -20.05
N CYS A 42 9.35 -25.18 -20.38
CA CYS A 42 8.33 -24.73 -19.44
C CYS A 42 8.08 -25.84 -18.42
N LEU A 43 8.83 -25.84 -17.31
CA LEU A 43 8.50 -26.65 -16.14
C LEU A 43 7.22 -26.06 -15.53
N GLN A 44 6.09 -26.65 -15.88
CA GLN A 44 4.82 -26.34 -15.22
C GLN A 44 4.75 -27.21 -13.97
N ALA A 45 5.06 -26.61 -12.82
CA ALA A 45 4.90 -27.26 -11.53
C ALA A 45 3.59 -26.78 -10.91
N ASP A 46 2.69 -27.72 -10.62
CA ASP A 46 1.51 -27.42 -9.80
C ASP A 46 1.98 -27.25 -8.35
N LEU A 47 1.93 -26.00 -7.87
CA LEU A 47 2.25 -25.65 -6.50
C LEU A 47 1.00 -25.80 -5.64
N GLU A 48 0.92 -26.90 -4.89
CA GLU A 48 -0.12 -27.12 -3.90
C GLU A 48 0.36 -26.56 -2.55
N ILE A 49 -0.28 -25.49 -2.07
CA ILE A 49 -0.05 -24.93 -0.73
C ILE A 49 -1.22 -25.34 0.15
N VAL A 50 -0.95 -26.17 1.17
CA VAL A 50 -1.96 -26.55 2.16
C VAL A 50 -1.69 -25.76 3.45
N PRO A 51 -2.44 -24.67 3.72
CA PRO A 51 -2.29 -23.94 4.96
C PRO A 51 -2.86 -24.78 6.11
N SER A 52 -2.12 -24.91 7.21
CA SER A 52 -2.65 -25.48 8.44
C SER A 52 -2.64 -24.43 9.55
N VAL A 53 -3.80 -24.26 10.19
CA VAL A 53 -3.97 -23.38 11.35
C VAL A 53 -4.31 -24.25 12.54
N THR A 54 -3.38 -24.37 13.48
CA THR A 54 -3.62 -25.09 14.74
C THR A 54 -3.72 -24.09 15.87
N THR A 55 -4.90 -23.99 16.49
CA THR A 55 -5.09 -23.19 17.70
C THR A 55 -4.53 -23.97 18.90
N GLN A 56 -3.57 -23.41 19.62
CA GLN A 56 -3.15 -23.98 20.91
C GLN A 56 -4.19 -23.71 22.01
N THR A 57 -4.02 -24.38 23.15
CA THR A 57 -4.89 -24.24 24.32
C THR A 57 -5.06 -22.77 24.71
N ILE A 58 -6.29 -22.29 24.67
CA ILE A 58 -6.63 -20.91 25.01
C ILE A 58 -6.43 -20.72 26.51
N SER A 59 -5.56 -19.78 26.89
CA SER A 59 -5.39 -19.39 28.29
C SER A 59 -6.10 -18.06 28.52
N VAL A 60 -7.18 -18.10 29.30
CA VAL A 60 -7.85 -16.90 29.77
C VAL A 60 -7.25 -16.54 31.12
N LYS A 61 -6.56 -15.39 31.19
CA LYS A 61 -6.10 -14.84 32.46
C LYS A 61 -7.01 -13.68 32.83
N CYS A 62 -7.72 -13.83 33.94
CA CYS A 62 -8.37 -12.70 34.59
C CYS A 62 -7.28 -11.80 35.18
N VAL A 63 -7.17 -10.57 34.69
CA VAL A 63 -6.25 -9.58 35.26
C VAL A 63 -7.00 -8.80 36.33
N GLY A 64 -6.72 -9.12 37.59
CA GLY A 64 -7.37 -8.53 38.76
C GLY A 64 -8.51 -9.40 39.32
N GLY A 65 -8.79 -9.22 40.62
CA GLY A 65 -9.97 -9.81 41.27
C GLY A 65 -11.25 -9.07 40.89
N PRO A 66 -12.43 -9.68 41.03
CA PRO A 66 -13.70 -9.00 40.76
C PRO A 66 -13.83 -7.77 41.66
N VAL A 67 -14.03 -6.60 41.07
CA VAL A 67 -14.29 -5.37 41.82
C VAL A 67 -15.80 -5.24 41.98
N LEU A 68 -16.28 -5.38 43.21
CA LEU A 68 -17.65 -5.04 43.55
C LEU A 68 -17.77 -3.51 43.59
N GLY A 69 -18.59 -2.94 42.71
CA GLY A 69 -18.90 -1.52 42.76
C GLY A 69 -19.60 -1.13 44.08
N PRO A 70 -19.51 0.14 44.50
CA PRO A 70 -20.16 0.59 45.73
C PRO A 70 -21.67 0.36 45.65
N CYS A 71 -22.22 -0.28 46.68
CA CYS A 71 -23.66 -0.37 46.85
C CYS A 71 -24.22 1.04 47.06
N ALA A 72 -24.89 1.60 46.06
CA ALA A 72 -25.74 2.77 46.29
C ALA A 72 -26.92 2.29 47.16
N SER A 73 -26.84 2.48 48.47
CA SER A 73 -27.93 2.17 49.38
C SER A 73 -28.92 3.34 49.41
N PRO A 74 -30.19 3.16 48.97
CA PRO A 74 -31.27 4.00 49.45
C PRO A 74 -31.66 3.56 50.87
N PRO A 75 -32.20 4.45 51.72
CA PRO A 75 -32.70 4.10 53.04
C PRO A 75 -33.75 2.99 52.93
N MET A 76 -33.47 1.87 53.57
CA MET A 76 -34.25 0.63 53.49
C MET A 76 -35.68 0.85 53.98
N THR A 77 -36.61 0.88 53.02
CA THR A 77 -38.03 0.64 53.28
C THR A 77 -38.53 -0.28 52.16
N ALA A 78 -38.92 -1.50 52.52
CA ALA A 78 -39.44 -2.58 51.67
C ALA A 78 -38.42 -3.42 50.86
N PRO A 79 -38.73 -4.73 50.61
CA PRO A 79 -37.79 -5.69 50.03
C PRO A 79 -37.73 -5.55 48.51
N THR A 80 -36.99 -4.55 48.03
CA THR A 80 -36.63 -4.47 46.60
C THR A 80 -35.41 -5.36 46.32
N PRO A 81 -35.38 -6.11 45.21
CA PRO A 81 -34.25 -6.96 44.86
C PRO A 81 -32.99 -6.11 44.65
N CYS A 82 -31.95 -6.38 45.44
CA CYS A 82 -30.66 -5.73 45.29
C CYS A 82 -30.06 -6.06 43.92
N ARG A 83 -29.79 -5.03 43.13
CA ARG A 83 -29.00 -5.15 41.90
C ARG A 83 -27.60 -4.65 42.19
N PHE A 84 -26.60 -5.49 41.93
CA PHE A 84 -25.20 -5.07 41.88
C PHE A 84 -24.67 -5.31 40.48
N SER A 85 -23.74 -4.47 40.05
CA SER A 85 -23.03 -4.62 38.78
C SER A 85 -21.63 -5.14 39.06
N VAL A 86 -21.30 -6.26 38.43
CA VAL A 86 -19.93 -6.81 38.39
C VAL A 86 -19.34 -6.41 37.06
N SER A 87 -18.14 -5.82 37.07
CA SER A 87 -17.36 -5.53 35.87
C SER A 87 -16.01 -6.22 35.98
N GLN A 88 -15.59 -6.92 34.93
CA GLN A 88 -14.27 -7.53 34.84
C GLN A 88 -13.70 -7.31 33.44
N VAL A 89 -12.41 -7.03 33.37
CA VAL A 89 -11.67 -6.93 32.10
C VAL A 89 -11.04 -8.29 31.82
N ILE A 90 -11.44 -8.92 30.72
CA ILE A 90 -10.89 -10.20 30.28
C ILE A 90 -9.85 -9.91 29.19
N CYS A 91 -8.61 -10.31 29.43
CA CYS A 91 -7.58 -10.30 28.41
C CYS A 91 -7.42 -11.72 27.86
N ALA A 92 -7.65 -11.91 26.57
CA ALA A 92 -7.36 -13.16 25.88
C ALA A 92 -6.10 -12.98 25.03
N GLU A 93 -5.14 -13.87 25.20
CA GLU A 93 -3.92 -13.92 24.41
C GLU A 93 -3.95 -15.19 23.56
N PHE A 94 -3.76 -15.04 22.25
CA PHE A 94 -3.80 -16.14 21.30
C PHE A 94 -2.42 -16.32 20.68
N LYS A 95 -1.86 -17.52 20.82
CA LYS A 95 -0.67 -17.93 20.06
C LYS A 95 -1.13 -18.68 18.81
N LEU A 96 -0.98 -18.05 17.66
CA LEU A 96 -1.22 -18.65 16.36
C LEU A 96 0.10 -19.18 15.81
N ASN A 97 0.14 -20.48 15.50
CA ASN A 97 1.21 -21.05 14.71
C ASN A 97 0.68 -21.26 13.30
N PHE A 98 1.32 -20.60 12.34
CA PHE A 98 1.08 -20.80 10.93
C PHE A 98 2.13 -21.77 10.40
N SER A 99 1.71 -22.84 9.74
CA SER A 99 2.58 -23.65 8.90
C SER A 99 1.98 -23.78 7.52
N ALA A 100 2.85 -23.69 6.52
CA ALA A 100 2.52 -23.97 5.14
C ALA A 100 3.55 -24.98 4.64
N GLU A 101 3.07 -26.12 4.16
CA GLU A 101 3.91 -27.09 3.47
C GLU A 101 3.66 -26.95 1.98
N ALA A 102 4.71 -26.65 1.23
CA ALA A 102 4.68 -26.56 -0.22
C ALA A 102 5.13 -27.91 -0.78
N ALA A 103 4.26 -28.60 -1.51
CA ALA A 103 4.59 -29.84 -2.18
C ALA A 103 4.60 -29.62 -3.69
N VAL A 104 5.71 -29.98 -4.34
CA VAL A 104 5.78 -30.08 -5.80
C VAL A 104 5.44 -31.51 -6.18
N ARG A 105 4.27 -31.72 -6.78
CA ARG A 105 3.91 -33.03 -7.33
C ARG A 105 4.46 -33.11 -8.75
N ASN A 106 5.37 -34.05 -8.99
CA ASN A 106 5.80 -34.38 -10.35
C ASN A 106 4.66 -35.12 -11.05
N THR A 107 3.77 -34.39 -11.70
CA THR A 107 2.85 -34.94 -12.69
C THR A 107 3.68 -35.42 -13.88
N SER A 108 3.59 -36.70 -14.21
CA SER A 108 4.32 -37.30 -15.33
C SER A 108 4.07 -36.49 -16.60
N ALA A 109 5.11 -35.81 -17.09
CA ALA A 109 5.07 -35.13 -18.36
C ALA A 109 4.95 -36.18 -19.48
N THR A 110 3.76 -36.35 -20.04
CA THR A 110 3.61 -36.93 -21.36
C THR A 110 4.22 -35.94 -22.35
N CYS A 111 5.35 -36.32 -22.97
CA CYS A 111 5.96 -35.57 -24.07
C CYS A 111 5.07 -35.66 -25.33
N GLU A 112 3.93 -34.99 -25.31
CA GLU A 112 3.28 -34.60 -26.56
C GLU A 112 4.03 -33.39 -27.09
N MET A 113 4.67 -33.55 -28.25
CA MET A 113 5.40 -32.50 -28.94
C MET A 113 4.43 -31.34 -29.22
N PRO A 114 4.55 -30.19 -28.53
CA PRO A 114 3.62 -29.08 -28.70
C PRO A 114 3.73 -28.60 -30.15
N ALA A 115 2.59 -28.44 -30.82
CA ALA A 115 2.56 -27.72 -32.07
C ALA A 115 3.17 -26.32 -31.81
N LEU A 116 4.21 -25.96 -32.58
CA LEU A 116 4.87 -24.67 -32.52
C LEU A 116 3.85 -23.58 -32.92
N THR A 117 3.03 -23.14 -31.99
CA THR A 117 2.28 -21.89 -32.14
C THR A 117 3.28 -20.75 -32.00
N PRO A 118 3.44 -19.89 -33.02
CA PRO A 118 4.27 -18.69 -32.89
C PRO A 118 3.85 -17.91 -31.65
N CYS A 119 4.82 -17.48 -30.84
CA CYS A 119 4.53 -16.63 -29.70
C CYS A 119 3.68 -15.44 -30.17
N PRO A 120 2.58 -15.09 -29.47
CA PRO A 120 1.87 -13.87 -29.77
C PRO A 120 2.88 -12.72 -29.71
N PRO A 121 2.90 -11.82 -30.71
CA PRO A 121 3.84 -10.71 -30.71
C PRO A 121 3.67 -9.96 -29.38
N THR A 122 4.80 -9.65 -28.73
CA THR A 122 4.79 -8.83 -27.52
C THR A 122 4.01 -7.54 -27.83
N PRO A 123 3.11 -7.09 -26.92
CA PRO A 123 2.43 -5.82 -27.11
C PRO A 123 3.48 -4.75 -27.38
N PRO A 124 3.28 -3.87 -28.38
CA PRO A 124 4.20 -2.76 -28.58
C PRO A 124 4.29 -1.95 -27.27
N PRO A 125 5.49 -1.46 -26.91
CA PRO A 125 5.63 -0.61 -25.74
C PRO A 125 4.66 0.58 -25.84
N PRO A 126 4.08 1.02 -24.71
CA PRO A 126 3.17 2.15 -24.72
C PRO A 126 3.84 3.37 -25.37
N PRO A 127 3.11 4.15 -26.19
CA PRO A 127 3.67 5.34 -26.81
C PRO A 127 4.23 6.28 -25.74
N PRO A 128 5.38 6.93 -25.98
CA PRO A 128 5.94 7.90 -25.06
C PRO A 128 4.90 8.98 -24.70
N PRO A 129 4.84 9.45 -23.44
CA PRO A 129 3.99 10.56 -23.06
C PRO A 129 4.22 11.76 -23.99
N PRO A 130 3.18 12.54 -24.32
CA PRO A 130 3.32 13.74 -25.13
C PRO A 130 4.42 14.65 -24.57
N PRO A 131 5.39 15.11 -25.41
CA PRO A 131 6.46 15.99 -24.96
C PRO A 131 5.85 17.34 -24.54
N GLY A 132 5.83 17.60 -23.23
CA GLY A 132 5.42 18.92 -22.71
C GLY A 132 4.82 18.92 -21.30
N SER A 133 4.50 17.77 -20.71
CA SER A 133 3.86 17.75 -19.39
C SER A 133 4.82 17.22 -18.32
N CYS A 134 5.67 18.08 -17.79
CA CYS A 134 6.53 17.76 -16.64
C CYS A 134 5.82 18.11 -15.31
N THR A 135 6.29 17.53 -14.21
CA THR A 135 5.74 17.79 -12.87
C THR A 135 6.34 19.05 -12.27
N HIS A 136 5.57 19.70 -11.40
CA HIS A 136 6.00 20.84 -10.60
C HIS A 136 5.87 20.57 -9.10
N THR A 137 6.76 21.15 -8.32
CA THR A 137 6.75 21.01 -6.85
C THR A 137 5.63 21.81 -6.19
N ILE A 138 5.36 21.55 -4.91
CA ILE A 138 4.50 22.40 -4.06
C ILE A 138 4.95 23.86 -4.11
N GLY A 139 6.26 24.12 -4.13
CA GLY A 139 6.83 25.46 -4.14
C GLY A 139 6.44 26.25 -5.39
N PHE A 140 6.48 25.62 -6.55
CA PHE A 140 6.04 26.20 -7.82
C PHE A 140 4.55 26.57 -7.77
N TRP A 141 3.67 25.61 -7.44
CA TRP A 141 2.22 25.84 -7.40
C TRP A 141 1.82 26.94 -6.42
N ARG A 142 2.55 27.05 -5.31
CA ARG A 142 2.32 28.07 -4.28
C ARG A 142 2.74 29.48 -4.73
N ASN A 143 3.87 29.62 -5.42
CA ASN A 143 4.49 30.93 -5.65
C ASN A 143 4.30 31.44 -7.09
N GLN A 144 4.36 30.54 -8.08
CA GLN A 144 4.32 30.88 -9.50
C GLN A 144 3.03 30.37 -10.19
N GLY A 145 2.48 29.24 -9.72
CA GLY A 145 1.31 28.61 -10.34
C GLY A 145 -0.05 29.23 -9.96
N VAL A 146 -0.08 30.32 -9.21
CA VAL A 146 -1.32 30.90 -8.65
C VAL A 146 -2.36 31.22 -9.73
N ASP A 147 -1.95 31.79 -10.85
CA ASP A 147 -2.87 32.11 -11.95
C ASP A 147 -3.40 30.83 -12.63
N LEU A 148 -2.55 29.81 -12.80
CA LEU A 148 -2.94 28.51 -13.35
C LEU A 148 -3.91 27.77 -12.42
N THR A 149 -3.66 27.79 -11.10
CA THR A 149 -4.51 27.13 -10.12
C THR A 149 -5.95 27.62 -10.20
N THR A 150 -6.17 28.91 -10.49
CA THR A 150 -7.52 29.49 -10.61
C THR A 150 -8.34 28.82 -11.72
N SER A 151 -7.70 28.38 -12.81
CA SER A 151 -8.37 27.70 -13.92
C SER A 151 -8.68 26.22 -13.65
N PHE A 152 -8.02 25.63 -12.65
CA PHE A 152 -8.13 24.21 -12.28
C PHE A 152 -9.06 23.95 -11.10
N LEU A 153 -9.47 25.00 -10.38
CA LEU A 153 -10.40 24.88 -9.26
C LEU A 153 -11.86 24.84 -9.76
N PRO A 154 -12.76 24.12 -9.04
CA PRO A 154 -12.55 23.47 -7.75
C PRO A 154 -11.90 22.08 -7.82
N ILE A 155 -11.20 21.70 -6.76
CA ILE A 155 -10.59 20.35 -6.59
C ILE A 155 -11.02 19.78 -5.24
N LEU A 156 -11.58 18.57 -5.24
CA LEU A 156 -11.88 17.81 -4.03
C LEU A 156 -10.66 16.97 -3.64
N LEU A 157 -10.17 17.14 -2.41
CA LEU A 157 -9.15 16.28 -1.80
C LEU A 157 -9.88 15.25 -0.93
N GLY A 158 -9.89 13.98 -1.36
CA GLY A 158 -10.80 12.95 -0.87
C GLY A 158 -11.98 12.68 -1.83
N ASN A 159 -12.97 11.92 -1.35
CA ASN A 159 -14.15 11.46 -2.09
C ASN A 159 -15.47 11.91 -1.43
N GLY A 160 -15.43 12.96 -0.59
CA GLY A 160 -16.63 13.63 -0.09
C GLY A 160 -17.16 13.17 1.27
N GLY A 161 -16.30 12.55 2.09
CA GLY A 161 -16.58 12.16 3.48
C GLY A 161 -15.35 12.26 4.36
N GLY A 162 -15.46 11.88 5.63
CA GLY A 162 -14.33 11.83 6.57
C GLY A 162 -13.58 13.17 6.65
N LEU A 163 -12.28 13.13 6.37
CA LEU A 163 -11.39 14.28 6.35
C LEU A 163 -11.31 14.98 4.98
N SER A 164 -12.22 14.71 4.03
CA SER A 164 -12.18 15.32 2.69
C SER A 164 -12.33 16.85 2.74
N ILE A 165 -11.67 17.55 1.81
CA ILE A 165 -11.71 19.02 1.71
C ILE A 165 -11.96 19.45 0.27
N ASN A 166 -12.98 20.28 0.06
CA ASN A 166 -13.22 20.90 -1.24
C ASN A 166 -12.45 22.22 -1.34
N VAL A 167 -11.47 22.27 -2.25
CA VAL A 167 -10.65 23.46 -2.53
C VAL A 167 -11.34 24.25 -3.62
N THR A 168 -11.87 25.42 -3.27
CA THR A 168 -12.74 26.20 -4.18
C THR A 168 -12.16 27.55 -4.56
N THR A 169 -11.14 28.02 -3.84
CA THR A 169 -10.52 29.33 -4.07
C THR A 169 -9.01 29.22 -4.10
N THR A 170 -8.38 30.11 -4.87
CA THR A 170 -6.94 30.21 -4.98
C THR A 170 -6.27 30.47 -3.63
N ALA A 171 -6.88 31.30 -2.77
CA ALA A 171 -6.38 31.56 -1.42
C ALA A 171 -6.38 30.28 -0.55
N GLN A 172 -7.43 29.46 -0.64
CA GLN A 172 -7.49 28.17 0.04
C GLN A 172 -6.44 27.19 -0.50
N ALA A 173 -6.23 27.16 -1.82
CA ALA A 173 -5.19 26.33 -2.44
C ALA A 173 -3.79 26.73 -1.94
N VAL A 174 -3.46 28.02 -1.92
CA VAL A 174 -2.18 28.53 -1.41
C VAL A 174 -1.98 28.19 0.08
N ALA A 175 -3.04 28.29 0.89
CA ALA A 175 -2.98 27.92 2.30
C ALA A 175 -2.73 26.41 2.52
N ILE A 176 -3.32 25.55 1.68
CA ILE A 176 -3.11 24.10 1.71
C ILE A 176 -1.71 23.73 1.22
N LEU A 177 -1.20 24.40 0.18
CA LEU A 177 0.18 24.24 -0.33
C LEU A 177 1.26 24.76 0.65
N GLN A 178 0.87 25.23 1.84
CA GLN A 178 1.76 25.52 2.95
C GLN A 178 1.54 24.46 4.05
N PRO A 179 2.33 23.37 4.09
CA PRO A 179 2.13 22.26 5.04
C PRO A 179 2.10 22.69 6.51
N SER A 180 2.76 23.80 6.87
CA SER A 180 2.77 24.36 8.23
C SER A 180 1.46 25.00 8.66
N SER A 181 0.60 25.38 7.71
CA SER A 181 -0.67 26.09 7.94
C SER A 181 -1.89 25.33 7.41
N GLY A 182 -1.73 24.02 7.19
CA GLY A 182 -2.80 23.20 6.67
C GLY A 182 -3.99 23.07 7.64
N PRO A 183 -5.09 22.49 7.16
CA PRO A 183 -6.37 22.44 7.86
C PRO A 183 -6.40 21.47 9.06
N SER A 184 -5.43 20.56 9.17
CA SER A 184 -5.32 19.60 10.26
C SER A 184 -4.35 20.12 11.35
N SER A 185 -4.63 19.78 12.61
CA SER A 185 -3.66 19.99 13.70
C SER A 185 -2.51 18.98 13.66
N VAL A 186 -2.59 17.96 12.80
CA VAL A 186 -1.59 16.91 12.65
C VAL A 186 -0.72 17.18 11.41
N PRO A 187 0.58 17.48 11.57
CA PRO A 187 1.45 17.89 10.47
C PRO A 187 1.50 16.92 9.27
N GLN A 188 1.43 15.60 9.53
CA GLN A 188 1.46 14.58 8.48
C GLN A 188 0.26 14.69 7.52
N TYR A 189 -0.92 15.05 8.04
CA TYR A 189 -2.10 15.26 7.20
C TYR A 189 -1.98 16.55 6.38
N ASN A 190 -1.42 17.62 6.96
CA ASN A 190 -1.17 18.84 6.19
C ASN A 190 -0.18 18.62 5.06
N GLN A 191 0.88 17.84 5.30
CA GLN A 191 1.80 17.41 4.25
C GLN A 191 1.07 16.59 3.18
N LEU A 192 0.22 15.65 3.57
CA LEU A 192 -0.58 14.86 2.63
C LEU A 192 -1.48 15.74 1.77
N TYR A 193 -2.23 16.69 2.35
CA TYR A 193 -3.07 17.61 1.57
C TYR A 193 -2.27 18.45 0.59
N ALA A 194 -1.12 18.99 1.03
CA ALA A 194 -0.27 19.80 0.17
C ALA A 194 0.25 18.99 -1.03
N GLN A 195 0.76 17.77 -0.77
CA GLN A 195 1.28 16.87 -1.81
C GLN A 195 0.17 16.40 -2.76
N LEU A 196 -1.01 16.05 -2.22
CA LEU A 196 -2.16 15.62 -3.00
C LEU A 196 -2.71 16.75 -3.89
N LEU A 197 -2.79 17.98 -3.37
CA LEU A 197 -3.22 19.12 -4.16
C LEU A 197 -2.24 19.42 -5.28
N ALA A 198 -0.93 19.44 -5.01
CA ALA A 198 0.10 19.60 -6.04
C ALA A 198 0.05 18.49 -7.10
N ALA A 199 -0.20 17.24 -6.68
CA ALA A 199 -0.33 16.11 -7.59
C ALA A 199 -1.55 16.24 -8.51
N ASN A 200 -2.70 16.65 -7.98
CA ASN A 200 -3.88 16.92 -8.80
C ASN A 200 -3.64 18.07 -9.80
N LEU A 201 -2.96 19.14 -9.38
CA LEU A 201 -2.59 20.24 -10.27
C LEU A 201 -1.64 19.79 -11.38
N ASN A 202 -0.65 18.95 -11.08
CA ASN A 202 0.24 18.36 -12.07
C ASN A 202 -0.53 17.51 -13.11
N VAL A 203 -1.47 16.66 -12.66
CA VAL A 203 -2.34 15.88 -13.55
C VAL A 203 -3.21 16.78 -14.44
N LEU A 204 -3.80 17.84 -13.86
CA LEU A 204 -4.62 18.81 -14.61
C LEU A 204 -3.79 19.64 -15.60
N ASN A 205 -2.51 19.84 -15.30
CA ASN A 205 -1.52 20.42 -16.22
C ASN A 205 -0.97 19.41 -17.25
N GLY A 206 -1.49 18.18 -17.25
CA GLY A 206 -1.18 17.13 -18.22
C GLY A 206 -0.10 16.14 -17.79
N ALA A 207 0.58 16.33 -16.66
CA ALA A 207 1.73 15.52 -16.24
C ALA A 207 1.30 14.18 -15.63
N THR A 208 0.55 13.36 -16.36
CA THR A 208 -0.10 12.15 -15.83
C THR A 208 0.65 10.85 -16.13
N CYS A 209 0.45 9.85 -15.28
CA CYS A 209 0.96 8.48 -15.41
C CYS A 209 0.08 7.54 -14.55
N ALA A 210 0.19 6.23 -14.81
CA ALA A 210 -0.59 5.22 -14.08
C ALA A 210 -0.25 5.21 -12.57
N ALA A 211 1.04 5.29 -12.22
CA ALA A 211 1.49 5.27 -10.83
C ALA A 211 0.99 6.49 -10.03
N ALA A 212 1.04 7.70 -10.60
CA ALA A 212 0.50 8.90 -9.96
C ALA A 212 -1.02 8.82 -9.77
N THR A 213 -1.74 8.31 -10.78
CA THR A 213 -3.21 8.13 -10.69
C THR A 213 -3.57 7.19 -9.54
N ALA A 214 -2.83 6.08 -9.38
CA ALA A 214 -3.02 5.15 -8.28
C ALA A 214 -2.69 5.79 -6.91
N ALA A 215 -1.59 6.55 -6.81
CA ALA A 215 -1.20 7.22 -5.57
C ALA A 215 -2.23 8.29 -5.14
N ILE A 216 -2.75 9.07 -6.10
CA ILE A 216 -3.81 10.07 -5.87
C ILE A 216 -5.09 9.36 -5.41
N ALA A 217 -5.49 8.27 -6.07
CA ALA A 217 -6.67 7.50 -5.69
C ALA A 217 -6.56 6.93 -4.27
N ALA A 218 -5.41 6.34 -3.92
CA ALA A 218 -5.15 5.80 -2.57
C ALA A 218 -5.20 6.90 -1.50
N ALA A 219 -4.65 8.09 -1.78
CA ALA A 219 -4.72 9.23 -0.87
C ALA A 219 -6.16 9.74 -0.70
N ASN A 220 -6.93 9.83 -1.80
CA ASN A 220 -8.32 10.23 -1.74
C ASN A 220 -9.17 9.23 -0.95
N GLU A 221 -9.00 7.94 -1.18
CA GLU A 221 -9.69 6.88 -0.43
C GLU A 221 -9.35 6.95 1.06
N PHE A 222 -8.06 7.07 1.40
CA PHE A 222 -7.59 7.22 2.78
C PHE A 222 -8.22 8.41 3.51
N LEU A 223 -8.27 9.59 2.86
CA LEU A 223 -8.87 10.79 3.44
C LEU A 223 -10.39 10.66 3.64
N SER A 224 -11.05 9.91 2.75
CA SER A 224 -12.50 9.70 2.79
C SER A 224 -12.93 8.71 3.86
N ALA A 225 -12.12 7.67 4.07
CA ALA A 225 -12.38 6.63 5.05
C ALA A 225 -11.98 7.02 6.47
N SER A 226 -11.15 8.05 6.63
CA SER A 226 -10.69 8.53 7.93
C SER A 226 -11.67 9.54 8.53
N ASP A 227 -12.16 9.29 9.73
CA ASP A 227 -12.98 10.27 10.50
C ASP A 227 -12.11 11.14 11.43
N THR A 228 -10.91 10.67 11.77
CA THR A 228 -9.97 11.34 12.67
C THR A 228 -8.53 11.27 12.16
N PRO A 229 -7.66 12.25 12.48
CA PRO A 229 -6.29 12.28 11.99
C PRO A 229 -5.32 11.44 12.86
N ASP A 230 -5.68 10.19 13.17
CA ASP A 230 -4.91 9.29 14.06
C ASP A 230 -3.91 8.40 13.29
N GLN A 231 -4.19 8.08 12.03
CA GLN A 231 -3.34 7.24 11.17
C GLN A 231 -2.12 7.98 10.56
N LYS A 232 -1.27 8.55 11.41
CA LYS A 232 -0.14 9.42 11.01
C LYS A 232 0.87 8.74 10.08
N THR A 233 1.16 7.45 10.32
CA THR A 233 2.13 6.68 9.53
C THR A 233 1.65 6.47 8.10
N VAL A 234 0.36 6.16 7.92
CA VAL A 234 -0.25 5.96 6.60
C VAL A 234 -0.26 7.29 5.83
N ALA A 235 -0.67 8.38 6.49
CA ALA A 235 -0.65 9.71 5.90
C ALA A 235 0.75 10.13 5.43
N ALA A 236 1.78 9.88 6.26
CA ALA A 236 3.17 10.18 5.91
C ALA A 236 3.68 9.34 4.72
N ALA A 237 3.34 8.05 4.67
CA ALA A 237 3.73 7.17 3.56
C ALA A 237 3.12 7.63 2.23
N LEU A 238 1.81 7.89 2.22
CA LEU A 238 1.10 8.41 1.04
C LEU A 238 1.66 9.75 0.59
N ALA A 239 1.94 10.66 1.53
CA ALA A 239 2.53 11.95 1.21
C ALA A 239 3.92 11.81 0.56
N SER A 240 4.74 10.85 1.03
CA SER A 240 6.06 10.57 0.45
C SER A 240 5.97 10.02 -0.99
N THR A 241 5.01 9.14 -1.28
CA THR A 241 4.78 8.66 -2.65
C THR A 241 4.35 9.79 -3.58
N LEU A 242 3.45 10.67 -3.13
CA LEU A 242 3.02 11.83 -3.91
C LEU A 242 4.15 12.86 -4.08
N GLU A 243 5.04 13.00 -3.09
CA GLU A 243 6.22 13.86 -3.19
C GLU A 243 7.19 13.38 -4.26
N GLN A 244 7.43 12.06 -4.36
CA GLN A 244 8.25 11.48 -5.43
C GLN A 244 7.64 11.82 -6.80
N TYR A 245 6.31 11.71 -6.95
CA TYR A 245 5.64 12.12 -8.18
C TYR A 245 5.81 13.61 -8.46
N ASN A 246 5.50 14.49 -7.51
CA ASN A 246 5.57 15.94 -7.70
C ASN A 246 6.99 16.45 -7.99
N SER A 247 8.01 15.69 -7.56
CA SER A 247 9.43 15.99 -7.80
C SER A 247 10.00 15.27 -9.02
N GLY A 248 9.15 14.60 -9.83
CA GLY A 248 9.56 13.88 -11.04
C GLY A 248 10.47 12.68 -10.78
N GLN A 249 10.40 12.09 -9.58
CA GLN A 249 11.21 10.95 -9.13
C GLN A 249 10.43 9.63 -9.11
N LEU A 250 9.10 9.66 -9.35
CA LEU A 250 8.30 8.46 -9.42
C LEU A 250 8.51 7.79 -10.79
N ASP A 251 8.90 6.51 -10.78
CA ASP A 251 9.16 5.74 -11.99
C ASP A 251 7.97 5.75 -12.95
N GLU A 252 8.27 5.74 -14.26
CA GLU A 252 7.29 5.76 -15.36
C GLU A 252 6.38 7.01 -15.43
N CYS A 253 6.66 8.02 -14.60
CA CYS A 253 5.99 9.30 -14.63
C CYS A 253 6.82 10.37 -15.34
N PRO A 254 6.18 11.46 -15.79
CA PRO A 254 6.93 12.59 -16.33
C PRO A 254 7.92 13.16 -15.31
N GLY A 255 9.09 13.57 -15.80
CA GLY A 255 10.11 14.19 -14.96
C GLY A 255 9.72 15.59 -14.48
N HIS A 256 10.58 16.16 -13.64
CA HIS A 256 10.40 17.51 -13.07
C HIS A 256 10.70 18.60 -14.11
N CYS A 257 9.91 19.67 -14.11
CA CYS A 257 10.20 20.86 -14.90
C CYS A 257 11.34 21.68 -14.28
N GLU A 258 12.11 22.42 -15.07
CA GLU A 258 12.96 23.48 -14.49
C GLU A 258 12.05 24.61 -13.98
N ASP A 259 12.15 24.93 -12.68
CA ASP A 259 11.35 25.94 -11.97
C ASP A 259 11.88 27.39 -12.12
#